data_AF-A0A9X7NVN8-F1
#
_entry.id   AF-A0A9X7NVN8-F1
#
_cell.length_a   1.000
_cell.length_b   1.000
_cell.length_c   1.000
_cell.angle_alpha   90.00
_cell.angle_beta   90.00
_cell.angle_gamma   90.00
#
_symmetry.space_group_name_H-M   'P 1'
#
loop_
_entity.id
_entity.type
_entity.pdbx_description
1 polymer ?
#
loop_
_entity_poly.entity_id
_entity_poly.type
_entity_poly.pdbx_seq_one_letter_code
_entity_poly.pdbx_strand_id
1 'polypeptide(L)'
;MQIQYTLLHCLKQLNGERTVSSIYYLLKGKRSSQTLQDGNMFRISFLFGIYKSLNRNDYDGEVAKLLQADFIQEIHENTYVLTPTGKMQLHKWEEVYAFPAHLHGLHYGELGETFWKRLSLIIQTISNLQQNNTRFIPIQQDTEIMMWVKRFLTGRPYKRSELARKLWTEVHNLLEKSNAIEATIVTYRLTGYERIGCTLQQLAEITKQDIFRVYFLFWGTIHFFIQEVRDKENEFPLLAEIISYPNERAELFSLSTKKTYNFWRQGRSLEEIATIRNLKVATIEDHFVEIALREKDFSIEMFMEKEKIDKVIKVIEALQTRKLRVLKQAVGEDISYFEVRLVLARMEGVNET
;
A
#
# COMPACT_ATOMS: atom_id res chain seq x y z
N MET A 1 -13.46 7.11 14.17
CA MET A 1 -13.95 5.73 14.40
C MET A 1 -13.26 4.73 13.46
N GLN A 2 -13.08 5.07 12.18
CA GLN A 2 -12.37 4.24 11.20
C GLN A 2 -10.97 3.81 11.66
N ILE A 3 -10.19 4.69 12.31
CA ILE A 3 -8.86 4.33 12.84
C ILE A 3 -8.95 3.25 13.93
N GLN A 4 -9.94 3.33 14.83
CA GLN A 4 -10.17 2.33 15.88
C GLN A 4 -10.63 1.00 15.29
N TYR A 5 -11.52 1.03 14.31
CA TYR A 5 -11.90 -0.17 13.55
C TYR A 5 -10.68 -0.81 12.87
N THR A 6 -9.83 0.02 12.24
CA THR A 6 -8.59 -0.45 11.58
C THR A 6 -7.66 -1.13 12.58
N LEU A 7 -7.46 -0.53 13.76
CA LEU A 7 -6.68 -1.11 14.85
C LEU A 7 -7.26 -2.45 15.33
N LEU A 8 -8.56 -2.53 15.61
CA LEU A 8 -9.20 -3.78 16.03
C LEU A 8 -9.11 -4.86 14.96
N HIS A 9 -9.32 -4.52 13.70
CA HIS A 9 -9.17 -5.46 12.59
C HIS A 9 -7.74 -6.01 12.55
N CYS A 10 -6.73 -5.13 12.56
CA CYS A 10 -5.33 -5.55 12.54
C CYS A 10 -4.97 -6.39 13.77
N LEU A 11 -5.38 -5.99 14.98
CA LEU A 11 -5.09 -6.75 16.20
C LEU A 11 -5.77 -8.13 16.21
N LYS A 12 -6.95 -8.26 15.58
CA LYS A 12 -7.58 -9.58 15.34
C LYS A 12 -6.70 -10.45 14.45
N GLN A 13 -6.16 -9.90 13.37
CA GLN A 13 -5.29 -10.65 12.46
C GLN A 13 -3.95 -11.02 13.12
N LEU A 14 -3.35 -10.09 13.85
CA LEU A 14 -2.08 -10.30 14.54
C LEU A 14 -2.20 -11.29 15.70
N ASN A 15 -3.33 -11.30 16.43
CA ASN A 15 -3.62 -12.22 17.53
C ASN A 15 -2.45 -12.41 18.52
N GLY A 16 -1.81 -11.32 18.95
CA GLY A 16 -0.68 -11.36 19.90
C GLY A 16 0.68 -11.79 19.31
N GLU A 17 0.78 -12.02 18.00
CA GLU A 17 2.02 -12.43 17.32
C GLU A 17 2.99 -11.27 17.07
N ARG A 18 2.47 -10.05 16.99
CA ARG A 18 3.25 -8.82 16.79
C ARG A 18 2.81 -7.72 17.74
N THR A 19 3.75 -6.83 18.05
CA THR A 19 3.44 -5.66 18.86
C THR A 19 2.53 -4.71 18.09
N VAL A 20 1.75 -3.91 18.80
CA VAL A 20 0.88 -2.90 18.20
C VAL A 20 1.66 -1.88 17.35
N SER A 21 2.97 -1.71 17.59
CA SER A 21 3.82 -0.85 16.76
C SER A 21 3.97 -1.36 15.32
N SER A 22 3.79 -2.66 15.06
CA SER A 22 3.82 -3.22 13.70
C SER A 22 2.74 -2.59 12.80
N ILE A 23 1.53 -2.39 13.33
CA ILE A 23 0.41 -1.76 12.61
C ILE A 23 0.74 -0.29 12.30
N TYR A 24 1.33 0.44 13.25
CA TYR A 24 1.78 1.82 13.01
C TYR A 24 2.77 1.90 11.84
N TYR A 25 3.80 1.03 11.84
CA TYR A 25 4.80 1.01 10.78
C TYR A 25 4.23 0.56 9.43
N LEU A 26 3.27 -0.37 9.43
CA LEU A 26 2.52 -0.78 8.26
C LEU A 26 1.76 0.41 7.66
N LEU A 27 0.92 1.10 8.44
CA LEU A 27 0.13 2.24 7.99
C LEU A 27 1.02 3.39 7.48
N LYS A 28 2.19 3.61 8.11
CA LYS A 28 3.19 4.58 7.68
C LYS A 28 3.91 4.19 6.39
N GLY A 29 3.87 2.91 5.99
CA GLY A 29 4.55 2.40 4.81
C GLY A 29 6.05 2.19 5.04
N LYS A 30 6.46 1.82 6.25
CA LYS A 30 7.87 1.49 6.54
C LYS A 30 8.28 0.28 5.69
N ARG A 31 9.07 0.51 4.64
CA ARG A 31 9.60 -0.52 3.73
C ARG A 31 10.72 -1.35 4.38
N SER A 32 10.46 -2.01 5.51
CA SER A 32 11.33 -3.06 6.04
C SER A 32 10.79 -4.43 5.62
N SER A 33 11.69 -5.38 5.41
CA SER A 33 11.37 -6.79 5.12
C SER A 33 10.32 -7.34 6.10
N GLN A 34 10.48 -7.06 7.40
CA GLN A 34 9.52 -7.43 8.44
C GLN A 34 8.12 -6.85 8.23
N THR A 35 8.00 -5.56 7.89
CA THR A 35 6.69 -4.90 7.75
C THR A 35 5.94 -5.45 6.55
N LEU A 36 6.67 -5.73 5.46
CA LEU A 36 6.11 -6.30 4.24
C LEU A 36 5.69 -7.75 4.45
N GLN A 37 6.52 -8.54 5.13
CA GLN A 37 6.20 -9.92 5.49
C GLN A 37 4.98 -9.96 6.41
N ASP A 38 4.96 -9.17 7.49
CA ASP A 38 3.82 -9.10 8.42
C ASP A 38 2.53 -8.67 7.70
N GLY A 39 2.62 -7.73 6.75
CA GLY A 39 1.50 -7.35 5.89
C GLY A 39 0.84 -8.54 5.23
N ASN A 40 1.61 -9.37 4.54
CA ASN A 40 1.09 -10.54 3.81
C ASN A 40 0.67 -11.65 4.77
N MET A 41 1.51 -11.96 5.75
CA MET A 41 1.31 -13.00 6.75
C MET A 41 -0.02 -12.87 7.50
N PHE A 42 -0.36 -11.62 7.86
CA PHE A 42 -1.57 -11.32 8.61
C PHE A 42 -2.66 -10.72 7.72
N ARG A 43 -2.53 -10.78 6.39
CA ARG A 43 -3.53 -10.31 5.41
C ARG A 43 -3.97 -8.85 5.64
N ILE A 44 -3.02 -8.00 6.00
CA ILE A 44 -3.18 -6.56 6.21
C ILE A 44 -2.32 -5.73 5.25
N SER A 45 -1.69 -6.36 4.25
CA SER A 45 -0.86 -5.71 3.22
C SER A 45 -1.59 -4.58 2.49
N PHE A 46 -2.90 -4.71 2.33
CA PHE A 46 -3.79 -3.71 1.73
C PHE A 46 -3.81 -2.34 2.46
N LEU A 47 -3.38 -2.30 3.74
CA LEU A 47 -3.22 -1.07 4.53
C LEU A 47 -1.82 -0.44 4.45
N PHE A 48 -0.87 -1.09 3.76
CA PHE A 48 0.51 -0.65 3.70
C PHE A 48 0.62 0.78 3.14
N GLY A 49 1.28 1.66 3.89
CA GLY A 49 1.56 3.03 3.46
C GLY A 49 0.32 3.90 3.29
N ILE A 50 -0.86 3.41 3.67
CA ILE A 50 -2.09 4.14 3.37
C ILE A 50 -2.16 5.44 4.15
N TYR A 51 -1.49 5.56 5.30
CA TYR A 51 -1.56 6.75 6.16
C TYR A 51 -0.19 7.24 6.66
N LYS A 52 0.60 7.77 5.72
CA LYS A 52 1.98 8.25 5.95
C LYS A 52 2.10 9.40 6.95
N SER A 53 1.06 10.21 7.13
CA SER A 53 1.08 11.35 8.06
C SER A 53 0.67 11.01 9.50
N LEU A 54 0.31 9.75 9.79
CA LEU A 54 -0.07 9.30 11.13
C LEU A 54 0.98 9.67 12.18
N ASN A 55 0.56 10.40 13.23
CA ASN A 55 1.42 10.74 14.36
C ASN A 55 1.47 9.59 15.38
N ARG A 56 2.62 9.40 16.03
CA ARG A 56 2.78 8.33 17.03
C ARG A 56 1.93 8.57 18.28
N ASN A 57 1.83 9.80 18.75
CA ASN A 57 1.05 10.15 19.94
C ASN A 57 -0.45 9.93 19.70
N ASP A 58 -0.95 10.36 18.53
CA ASP A 58 -2.35 10.14 18.15
C ASP A 58 -2.65 8.65 18.06
N TYR A 59 -1.74 7.89 17.44
CA TYR A 59 -1.83 6.44 17.34
C TYR A 59 -1.90 5.74 18.70
N ASP A 60 -0.94 6.03 19.59
CA ASP A 60 -0.88 5.44 20.92
C ASP A 60 -2.12 5.85 21.75
N GLY A 61 -2.62 7.07 21.55
CA GLY A 61 -3.89 7.53 22.13
C GLY A 61 -5.10 6.73 21.66
N GLU A 62 -5.18 6.34 20.40
CA GLU A 62 -6.25 5.46 19.91
C GLU A 62 -6.14 4.04 20.47
N VAL A 63 -4.93 3.50 20.62
CA VAL A 63 -4.72 2.19 21.28
C VAL A 63 -5.16 2.23 22.75
N ALA A 64 -4.83 3.30 23.47
CA ALA A 64 -5.25 3.50 24.86
C ALA A 64 -6.78 3.54 25.00
N LYS A 65 -7.49 4.16 24.05
CA LYS A 65 -8.97 4.17 24.03
C LYS A 65 -9.54 2.76 23.87
N LEU A 66 -8.92 1.91 23.04
CA LEU A 66 -9.35 0.51 22.88
C LEU A 66 -9.16 -0.31 24.16
N LEU A 67 -8.08 -0.07 24.90
CA LEU A 67 -7.84 -0.69 26.22
C LEU A 67 -8.87 -0.22 27.25
N GLN A 68 -9.10 1.08 27.34
CA GLN A 68 -10.07 1.67 28.29
C GLN A 68 -11.50 1.17 28.03
N ALA A 69 -11.84 0.90 26.77
CA ALA A 69 -13.14 0.37 26.37
C ALA A 69 -13.26 -1.16 26.54
N ASP A 70 -12.25 -1.85 27.09
CA ASP A 70 -12.18 -3.30 27.20
C ASP A 70 -12.34 -4.01 25.85
N PHE A 71 -11.87 -3.42 24.74
CA PHE A 71 -11.93 -4.07 23.43
C PHE A 71 -10.70 -4.96 23.17
N ILE A 72 -9.59 -4.68 23.85
CA ILE A 72 -8.35 -5.43 23.73
C ILE A 72 -7.75 -5.66 25.12
N GLN A 73 -7.04 -6.78 25.27
CA GLN A 73 -6.28 -7.12 26.47
C GLN A 73 -4.82 -7.37 26.11
N GLU A 74 -3.90 -6.89 26.94
CA GLU A 74 -2.46 -7.12 26.76
C GLU A 74 -2.09 -8.55 27.16
N ILE A 75 -1.22 -9.19 26.37
CA ILE A 75 -0.66 -10.50 26.70
C ILE A 75 0.78 -10.35 27.21
N HIS A 76 1.66 -9.74 26.41
CA HIS A 76 3.06 -9.47 26.75
C HIS A 76 3.62 -8.38 25.82
N GLU A 77 4.56 -7.57 26.31
CA GLU A 77 5.40 -6.70 25.46
C GLU A 77 4.62 -5.83 24.43
N ASN A 78 3.51 -5.18 24.81
CA ASN A 78 2.66 -4.41 23.89
C ASN A 78 2.06 -5.23 22.73
N THR A 79 1.81 -6.52 22.96
CA THR A 79 0.99 -7.38 22.10
C THR A 79 -0.40 -7.55 22.72
N TYR A 80 -1.42 -7.60 21.87
CA TYR A 80 -2.81 -7.60 22.32
C TYR A 80 -3.63 -8.65 21.59
N VAL A 81 -4.69 -9.10 22.25
CA VAL A 81 -5.78 -9.88 21.64
C VAL A 81 -7.12 -9.22 21.94
N LEU A 82 -8.10 -9.48 21.09
CA LEU A 82 -9.45 -8.97 21.28
C LEU A 82 -10.17 -9.71 22.41
N THR A 83 -10.82 -8.96 23.28
CA THR A 83 -11.77 -9.47 24.27
C THR A 83 -13.08 -9.89 23.58
N PRO A 84 -14.01 -10.57 24.28
CA PRO A 84 -15.36 -10.80 23.75
C PRO A 84 -16.07 -9.50 23.34
N THR A 85 -15.94 -8.45 24.15
CA THR A 85 -16.49 -7.11 23.87
C THR A 85 -15.90 -6.51 22.59
N GLY A 86 -14.57 -6.60 22.42
CA GLY A 86 -13.89 -6.12 21.21
C GLY A 86 -14.29 -6.87 19.94
N LYS A 87 -14.50 -8.19 20.01
CA LYS A 87 -14.98 -8.99 18.87
C LYS A 87 -16.38 -8.57 18.46
N MET A 88 -17.29 -8.39 19.41
CA MET A 88 -18.64 -7.90 19.14
C MET A 88 -18.62 -6.50 18.53
N GLN A 89 -17.80 -5.60 19.08
CA GLN A 89 -17.68 -4.25 18.58
C GLN A 89 -17.09 -4.20 17.17
N LEU A 90 -16.10 -5.05 16.87
CA LEU A 90 -15.54 -5.18 15.53
C LEU A 90 -16.61 -5.56 14.51
N HIS A 91 -17.45 -6.55 14.80
CA HIS A 91 -18.56 -6.93 13.92
C HIS A 91 -19.55 -5.79 13.70
N LYS A 92 -19.91 -5.06 14.75
CA LYS A 92 -20.79 -3.88 14.64
C LYS A 92 -20.17 -2.77 13.77
N TRP A 93 -18.87 -2.54 13.89
CA TRP A 93 -18.18 -1.54 13.09
C TRP A 93 -17.92 -1.98 11.66
N GLU A 94 -17.82 -3.27 11.39
CA GLU A 94 -17.62 -3.81 10.04
C GLU A 94 -18.72 -3.33 9.08
N GLU A 95 -19.98 -3.33 9.51
CA GLU A 95 -21.11 -2.87 8.68
C GLU A 95 -21.01 -1.39 8.25
N VAL A 96 -20.29 -0.57 9.02
CA VAL A 96 -20.23 0.89 8.81
C VAL A 96 -18.88 1.34 8.26
N TYR A 97 -17.80 0.71 8.72
CA TYR A 97 -16.42 1.11 8.51
C TYR A 97 -15.60 0.06 7.72
N ALA A 98 -16.24 -0.97 7.16
CA ALA A 98 -15.62 -1.93 6.25
C ALA A 98 -14.73 -1.23 5.23
N PHE A 99 -13.54 -1.77 5.01
CA PHE A 99 -12.56 -1.16 4.11
C PHE A 99 -13.11 -1.09 2.69
N PRO A 100 -12.77 -0.04 1.92
CA PRO A 100 -13.12 0.02 0.50
C PRO A 100 -12.57 -1.22 -0.23
N ALA A 101 -13.37 -1.81 -1.10
CA ALA A 101 -13.05 -3.08 -1.76
C ALA A 101 -11.72 -3.03 -2.55
N HIS A 102 -11.42 -1.88 -3.15
CA HIS A 102 -10.23 -1.68 -3.96
C HIS A 102 -9.06 -1.03 -3.20
N LEU A 103 -9.09 -0.99 -1.87
CA LEU A 103 -8.02 -0.38 -1.08
C LEU A 103 -6.76 -1.28 -1.06
N HIS A 104 -5.93 -1.23 -2.09
CA HIS A 104 -4.67 -2.01 -2.16
C HIS A 104 -3.41 -1.15 -1.92
N GLY A 105 -3.19 -0.70 -0.69
CA GLY A 105 -2.07 0.18 -0.31
C GLY A 105 -0.68 -0.31 -0.73
N LEU A 106 -0.38 -1.60 -0.56
CA LEU A 106 0.92 -2.15 -0.97
C LEU A 106 1.13 -2.11 -2.49
N HIS A 107 0.09 -2.41 -3.27
CA HIS A 107 0.17 -2.56 -4.72
C HIS A 107 0.04 -1.23 -5.47
N TYR A 108 -0.79 -0.32 -4.96
CA TYR A 108 -1.16 0.92 -5.65
C TYR A 108 -0.81 2.19 -4.88
N GLY A 109 -0.20 2.13 -3.70
CA GLY A 109 0.07 3.33 -2.90
C GLY A 109 0.95 4.36 -3.61
N GLU A 110 2.13 3.96 -4.11
CA GLU A 110 3.05 4.89 -4.80
C GLU A 110 2.54 5.29 -6.20
N LEU A 111 1.98 4.32 -6.93
CA LEU A 111 1.37 4.57 -8.22
C LEU A 111 0.18 5.53 -8.11
N GLY A 112 -0.67 5.32 -7.12
CA GLY A 112 -1.84 6.14 -6.78
C GLY A 112 -1.46 7.57 -6.45
N GLU A 113 -0.40 7.77 -5.66
CA GLU A 113 0.14 9.11 -5.40
C GLU A 113 0.59 9.80 -6.68
N THR A 114 1.35 9.10 -7.53
CA THR A 114 1.83 9.64 -8.80
C THR A 114 0.68 9.96 -9.76
N PHE A 115 -0.23 9.00 -9.94
CA PHE A 115 -1.42 9.14 -10.77
C PHE A 115 -2.27 10.32 -10.33
N TRP A 116 -2.58 10.44 -9.03
CA TRP A 116 -3.37 11.55 -8.52
C TRP A 116 -2.69 12.91 -8.72
N LYS A 117 -1.37 13.00 -8.46
CA LYS A 117 -0.61 14.24 -8.68
C LYS A 117 -0.67 14.68 -10.15
N ARG A 118 -0.49 13.74 -11.09
CA ARG A 118 -0.57 14.02 -12.53
C ARG A 118 -1.99 14.39 -12.96
N LEU A 119 -2.99 13.59 -12.60
CA LEU A 119 -4.38 13.81 -12.98
C LEU A 119 -4.91 15.15 -12.45
N SER A 120 -4.68 15.45 -11.17
CA SER A 120 -5.12 16.72 -10.56
C SER A 120 -4.48 17.94 -11.22
N LEU A 121 -3.18 17.88 -11.54
CA LEU A 121 -2.49 18.97 -12.23
C LEU A 121 -2.94 19.11 -13.70
N ILE A 122 -3.19 18.01 -14.41
CA ILE A 122 -3.75 18.03 -15.76
C ILE A 122 -5.10 18.73 -15.75
N ILE A 123 -6.01 18.33 -14.85
CA ILE A 123 -7.36 18.90 -14.76
C ILE A 123 -7.29 20.39 -14.43
N GLN A 124 -6.45 20.78 -13.46
CA GLN A 124 -6.24 22.19 -13.12
C GLN A 124 -5.74 23.00 -14.33
N THR A 125 -4.76 22.45 -15.05
CA THR A 125 -4.14 23.11 -16.20
C THR A 125 -5.13 23.26 -17.36
N ILE A 126 -5.85 22.19 -17.71
CA ILE A 126 -6.87 22.22 -18.76
C ILE A 126 -7.95 23.25 -18.42
N SER A 127 -8.44 23.24 -17.19
CA SER A 127 -9.50 24.16 -16.73
C SER A 127 -9.06 25.63 -16.84
N ASN A 128 -7.83 25.97 -16.42
CA ASN A 128 -7.30 27.33 -16.55
C ASN A 128 -7.08 27.73 -18.02
N LEU A 129 -6.50 26.83 -18.83
CA LEU A 129 -6.22 27.11 -20.24
C LEU A 129 -7.50 27.28 -21.09
N GLN A 130 -8.61 26.62 -20.73
CA GLN A 130 -9.90 26.84 -21.39
C GLN A 130 -10.47 28.25 -21.14
N GLN A 131 -10.10 28.87 -20.01
CA GLN A 131 -10.48 30.24 -19.66
C GLN A 131 -9.39 31.26 -20.06
N ASN A 132 -8.45 30.87 -20.93
CA ASN A 132 -7.31 31.69 -21.34
C ASN A 132 -6.40 32.15 -20.18
N ASN A 133 -6.51 31.52 -19.00
CA ASN A 133 -5.63 31.80 -17.88
C ASN A 133 -4.34 30.96 -17.98
N THR A 134 -3.26 31.60 -18.39
CA THR A 134 -1.93 30.96 -18.49
C THR A 134 -1.05 31.19 -17.26
N ARG A 135 -1.48 32.05 -16.32
CA ARG A 135 -0.73 32.42 -15.11
C ARG A 135 -1.52 32.00 -13.88
N PHE A 136 -1.44 30.71 -13.56
CA PHE A 136 -2.02 30.14 -12.35
C PHE A 136 -0.95 29.46 -11.50
N ILE A 137 -1.22 29.30 -10.21
CA ILE A 137 -0.33 28.60 -9.28
C ILE A 137 -0.67 27.10 -9.34
N PRO A 138 0.26 26.23 -9.76
CA PRO A 138 0.05 24.79 -9.78
C PRO A 138 -0.22 24.23 -8.38
N ILE A 139 -1.17 23.30 -8.26
CA ILE A 139 -1.46 22.59 -7.00
C ILE A 139 -0.32 21.62 -6.61
N GLN A 140 0.51 21.23 -7.58
CA GLN A 140 1.68 20.38 -7.39
C GLN A 140 2.96 21.19 -7.52
N GLN A 141 3.88 21.03 -6.57
CA GLN A 141 5.22 21.66 -6.60
C GLN A 141 6.33 20.70 -7.04
N ASP A 142 6.00 19.44 -7.30
CA ASP A 142 6.94 18.42 -7.72
C ASP A 142 7.39 18.66 -9.18
N THR A 143 8.68 18.93 -9.36
CA THR A 143 9.27 19.28 -10.66
C THR A 143 9.13 18.15 -11.68
N GLU A 144 9.26 16.89 -11.27
CA GLU A 144 9.14 15.75 -12.19
C GLU A 144 7.70 15.61 -12.69
N ILE A 145 6.73 15.73 -11.79
CA ILE A 145 5.30 15.74 -12.13
C ILE A 145 4.98 16.91 -13.07
N MET A 146 5.43 18.12 -12.76
CA MET A 146 5.15 19.30 -13.60
C MET A 146 5.72 19.15 -15.01
N MET A 147 6.96 18.66 -15.14
CA MET A 147 7.59 18.41 -16.44
C MET A 147 6.85 17.31 -17.21
N TRP A 148 6.45 16.24 -16.53
CA TRP A 148 5.69 15.16 -17.13
C TRP A 148 4.34 15.65 -17.67
N VAL A 149 3.57 16.41 -16.86
CA VAL A 149 2.27 16.96 -17.27
C VAL A 149 2.42 17.93 -18.44
N LYS A 150 3.47 18.78 -18.45
CA LYS A 150 3.74 19.67 -19.59
C LYS A 150 3.94 18.87 -20.88
N ARG A 151 4.77 17.80 -20.85
CA ARG A 151 4.98 16.92 -22.01
C ARG A 151 3.69 16.24 -22.46
N PHE A 152 2.92 15.70 -21.52
CA PHE A 152 1.63 15.06 -21.80
C PHE A 152 0.67 16.00 -22.54
N LEU A 153 0.60 17.27 -22.11
CA LEU A 153 -0.29 18.27 -22.71
C LEU A 153 0.21 18.80 -24.06
N THR A 154 1.53 18.94 -24.27
CA THR A 154 2.10 19.47 -25.52
C THR A 154 2.38 18.41 -26.57
N GLY A 155 2.50 17.14 -26.18
CA GLY A 155 2.91 16.04 -27.06
C GLY A 155 1.81 15.51 -27.98
N ARG A 156 0.63 16.13 -28.01
CA ARG A 156 -0.53 15.63 -28.75
C ARG A 156 -0.97 16.60 -29.84
N PRO A 157 -1.45 16.10 -30.99
CA PRO A 157 -1.98 16.93 -32.08
C PRO A 157 -3.40 17.46 -31.79
N TYR A 158 -3.99 17.14 -30.63
CA TYR A 158 -5.36 17.53 -30.31
C TYR A 158 -5.50 19.02 -30.02
N LYS A 159 -6.65 19.58 -30.41
CA LYS A 159 -7.10 20.85 -29.85
C LYS A 159 -7.36 20.68 -28.35
N ARG A 160 -7.03 21.69 -27.54
CA ARG A 160 -7.17 21.64 -26.08
C ARG A 160 -8.58 21.25 -25.61
N SER A 161 -9.61 21.72 -26.31
CA SER A 161 -11.01 21.39 -26.03
C SER A 161 -11.34 19.92 -26.25
N GLU A 162 -10.72 19.29 -27.25
CA GLU A 162 -10.89 17.87 -27.52
C GLU A 162 -10.25 17.00 -26.44
N LEU A 163 -9.04 17.37 -26.01
CA LEU A 163 -8.36 16.70 -24.89
C LEU A 163 -9.19 16.78 -23.61
N ALA A 164 -9.72 17.97 -23.30
CA ALA A 164 -10.58 18.17 -22.13
C ALA A 164 -11.83 17.27 -22.17
N ARG A 165 -12.51 17.21 -23.32
CA ARG A 165 -13.71 16.39 -23.49
C ARG A 165 -13.40 14.89 -23.36
N LYS A 166 -12.32 14.41 -23.98
CA LYS A 166 -11.90 13.00 -23.89
C LYS A 166 -11.53 12.62 -22.46
N LEU A 167 -10.73 13.44 -21.78
CA LEU A 167 -10.36 13.18 -20.40
C LEU A 167 -11.58 13.21 -19.47
N TRP A 168 -12.48 14.17 -19.65
CA TRP A 168 -13.74 14.22 -18.91
C TRP A 168 -14.55 12.94 -19.10
N THR A 169 -14.65 12.44 -20.34
CA THR A 169 -15.40 11.20 -20.65
C THR A 169 -14.81 10.01 -19.89
N GLU A 170 -13.49 9.82 -19.95
CA GLU A 170 -12.81 8.72 -19.25
C GLU A 170 -12.99 8.80 -17.72
N VAL A 171 -12.80 9.98 -17.14
CA VAL A 171 -12.96 10.19 -15.69
C VAL A 171 -14.42 10.04 -15.26
N HIS A 172 -15.38 10.55 -16.05
CA HIS A 172 -16.81 10.43 -15.77
C HIS A 172 -17.27 8.98 -15.77
N ASN A 173 -16.84 8.19 -16.76
CA ASN A 173 -17.15 6.76 -16.85
C ASN A 173 -16.67 5.99 -15.61
N LEU A 174 -15.53 6.36 -15.02
CA LEU A 174 -15.06 5.76 -13.78
C LEU A 174 -15.86 6.23 -12.56
N LEU A 175 -16.19 7.53 -12.49
CA LEU A 175 -17.00 8.10 -11.41
C LEU A 175 -18.42 7.53 -11.37
N GLU A 176 -19.04 7.27 -12.53
CA GLU A 176 -20.37 6.64 -12.61
C GLU A 176 -20.39 5.20 -12.07
N LYS A 177 -19.24 4.51 -12.10
CA LYS A 177 -19.08 3.17 -11.53
C LYS A 177 -18.77 3.21 -10.03
N SER A 178 -18.38 4.37 -9.48
CA SER A 178 -18.14 4.57 -8.05
C SER A 178 -19.43 4.90 -7.32
N ASN A 179 -19.46 4.70 -6.00
CA ASN A 179 -20.61 5.17 -5.23
C ASN A 179 -20.63 6.72 -5.12
N ALA A 180 -21.81 7.28 -4.83
CA ALA A 180 -21.99 8.74 -4.83
C ALA A 180 -21.07 9.49 -3.84
N ILE A 181 -20.73 8.88 -2.69
CA ILE A 181 -19.83 9.48 -1.70
C ILE A 181 -18.39 9.47 -2.24
N GLU A 182 -17.93 8.36 -2.79
CA GLU A 182 -16.61 8.21 -3.42
C GLU A 182 -16.43 9.19 -4.58
N ALA A 183 -17.41 9.27 -5.48
CA ALA A 183 -17.41 10.19 -6.60
C ALA A 183 -17.35 11.66 -6.11
N THR A 184 -18.11 11.99 -5.06
CA THR A 184 -18.09 13.31 -4.42
C THR A 184 -16.70 13.62 -3.86
N ILE A 185 -16.09 12.68 -3.13
CA ILE A 185 -14.76 12.84 -2.54
C ILE A 185 -13.72 13.13 -3.62
N VAL A 186 -13.69 12.36 -4.71
CA VAL A 186 -12.70 12.57 -5.79
C VAL A 186 -12.94 13.88 -6.53
N THR A 187 -14.18 14.18 -6.93
CA THR A 187 -14.49 15.38 -7.71
C THR A 187 -14.29 16.68 -6.93
N TYR A 188 -14.62 16.69 -5.63
CA TYR A 188 -14.44 17.86 -4.79
C TYR A 188 -12.99 18.11 -4.41
N ARG A 189 -12.12 17.10 -4.47
CA ARG A 189 -10.67 17.26 -4.31
C ARG A 189 -9.98 17.93 -5.50
N LEU A 190 -10.63 18.04 -6.66
CA LEU A 190 -10.03 18.63 -7.86
C LEU A 190 -10.02 20.16 -7.80
N THR A 191 -8.86 20.75 -8.10
CA THR A 191 -8.67 22.19 -8.28
C THR A 191 -8.82 22.54 -9.76
N GLY A 192 -9.51 23.63 -10.07
CA GLY A 192 -9.74 24.13 -11.42
C GLY A 192 -9.55 25.64 -11.50
N TYR A 193 -9.98 26.25 -12.61
CA TYR A 193 -10.09 27.70 -12.73
C TYR A 193 -11.06 28.25 -11.67
N GLU A 194 -10.60 29.24 -10.90
CA GLU A 194 -11.37 29.90 -9.81
C GLU A 194 -11.97 28.96 -8.74
N ARG A 195 -11.53 27.70 -8.69
CA ARG A 195 -12.00 26.71 -7.72
C ARG A 195 -10.84 25.96 -7.09
N ILE A 196 -10.73 26.05 -5.76
CA ILE A 196 -9.79 25.27 -4.97
C ILE A 196 -10.47 23.97 -4.51
N GLY A 197 -9.81 22.84 -4.71
CA GLY A 197 -10.30 21.55 -4.23
C GLY A 197 -10.40 21.50 -2.70
N CYS A 198 -11.43 20.82 -2.21
CA CYS A 198 -11.71 20.69 -0.78
C CYS A 198 -10.62 19.93 -0.03
N THR A 199 -10.39 20.28 1.23
CA THR A 199 -9.54 19.50 2.15
C THR A 199 -10.26 18.24 2.62
N LEU A 200 -9.51 17.28 3.19
CA LEU A 200 -10.12 16.08 3.80
C LEU A 200 -11.11 16.43 4.92
N GLN A 201 -10.83 17.49 5.67
CA GLN A 201 -11.72 17.99 6.73
C GLN A 201 -13.04 18.51 6.16
N GLN A 202 -12.98 19.35 5.12
CA GLN A 202 -14.20 19.85 4.46
C GLN A 202 -15.02 18.71 3.85
N LEU A 203 -14.37 17.69 3.30
CA LEU A 203 -15.05 16.52 2.75
C LEU A 203 -15.67 15.64 3.84
N ALA A 204 -15.04 15.52 5.00
CA ALA A 204 -15.62 14.85 6.16
C ALA A 204 -16.94 15.52 6.58
N GLU A 205 -16.97 16.85 6.60
CA GLU A 205 -18.19 17.63 6.89
C GLU A 205 -19.27 17.44 5.80
N ILE A 206 -18.90 17.57 4.52
CA ILE A 206 -19.82 17.42 3.38
C ILE A 206 -20.44 16.02 3.34
N THR A 207 -19.63 14.99 3.55
CA THR A 207 -20.06 13.59 3.46
C THR A 207 -20.61 13.04 4.77
N LYS A 208 -20.51 13.81 5.87
CA LYS A 208 -20.84 13.38 7.24
C LYS A 208 -20.11 12.09 7.64
N GLN A 209 -18.86 11.96 7.18
CA GLN A 209 -17.99 10.84 7.48
C GLN A 209 -16.85 11.29 8.39
N ASP A 210 -16.19 10.35 9.07
CA ASP A 210 -14.95 10.69 9.76
C ASP A 210 -13.81 10.94 8.75
N ILE A 211 -12.83 11.76 9.16
CA ILE A 211 -11.73 12.17 8.28
C ILE A 211 -10.89 10.99 7.74
N PHE A 212 -10.68 9.94 8.55
CA PHE A 212 -9.95 8.75 8.15
C PHE A 212 -10.75 7.89 7.17
N ARG A 213 -12.08 7.85 7.33
CA ARG A 213 -13.01 7.20 6.39
C ARG A 213 -12.94 7.88 5.04
N VAL A 214 -13.05 9.21 4.99
CA VAL A 214 -12.90 9.98 3.74
C VAL A 214 -11.56 9.70 3.08
N TYR A 215 -10.50 9.63 3.87
CA TYR A 215 -9.17 9.33 3.37
C TYR A 215 -9.04 7.93 2.79
N PHE A 216 -9.64 6.92 3.43
CA PHE A 216 -9.67 5.54 2.92
C PHE A 216 -10.52 5.43 1.66
N LEU A 217 -11.72 6.02 1.66
CA LEU A 217 -12.59 6.06 0.47
C LEU A 217 -11.88 6.74 -0.70
N PHE A 218 -11.19 7.86 -0.46
CA PHE A 218 -10.40 8.52 -1.49
C PHE A 218 -9.39 7.58 -2.13
N TRP A 219 -8.50 6.97 -1.33
CA TRP A 219 -7.47 6.09 -1.88
C TRP A 219 -8.04 4.81 -2.47
N GLY A 220 -9.08 4.24 -1.88
CA GLY A 220 -9.82 3.12 -2.46
C GLY A 220 -10.38 3.44 -3.84
N THR A 221 -10.90 4.66 -4.03
CA THR A 221 -11.42 5.11 -5.33
C THR A 221 -10.28 5.34 -6.35
N ILE A 222 -9.15 5.92 -5.92
CA ILE A 222 -7.98 6.08 -6.77
C ILE A 222 -7.41 4.72 -7.22
N HIS A 223 -7.35 3.75 -6.31
CA HIS A 223 -6.91 2.40 -6.61
C HIS A 223 -7.89 1.67 -7.55
N PHE A 224 -9.20 1.86 -7.35
CA PHE A 224 -10.23 1.40 -8.27
C PHE A 224 -10.03 1.97 -9.68
N PHE A 225 -9.76 3.28 -9.82
CA PHE A 225 -9.48 3.88 -11.12
C PHE A 225 -8.29 3.23 -11.80
N ILE A 226 -7.20 2.99 -11.06
CA ILE A 226 -6.00 2.34 -11.59
C ILE A 226 -6.32 0.93 -12.06
N GLN A 227 -7.05 0.16 -11.27
CA GLN A 227 -7.41 -1.22 -11.59
C GLN A 227 -8.28 -1.27 -12.84
N GLU A 228 -9.39 -0.51 -12.90
CA GLU A 228 -10.28 -0.48 -14.07
C GLU A 228 -9.57 -0.04 -15.36
N VAL A 229 -8.69 0.96 -15.26
CA VAL A 229 -7.93 1.44 -16.43
C VAL A 229 -6.95 0.39 -16.92
N ARG A 230 -6.28 -0.35 -16.02
CA ARG A 230 -5.38 -1.45 -16.40
C ARG A 230 -6.13 -2.61 -17.04
N ASP A 231 -7.31 -2.95 -16.51
CA ASP A 231 -8.10 -4.06 -17.03
C ASP A 231 -8.75 -3.74 -18.40
N LYS A 232 -8.97 -2.45 -18.68
CA LYS A 232 -9.68 -1.96 -19.88
C LYS A 232 -8.90 -0.82 -20.56
N GLU A 233 -7.61 -1.01 -20.78
CA GLU A 233 -6.71 0.05 -21.28
C GLU A 233 -7.20 0.74 -22.57
N ASN A 234 -7.81 -0.04 -23.47
CA ASN A 234 -8.38 0.46 -24.72
C ASN A 234 -9.57 1.41 -24.53
N GLU A 235 -10.31 1.31 -23.41
CA GLU A 235 -11.42 2.21 -23.07
C GLU A 235 -10.94 3.52 -22.44
N PHE A 236 -9.73 3.52 -21.87
CA PHE A 236 -9.18 4.62 -21.08
C PHE A 236 -7.78 5.07 -21.55
N PRO A 237 -7.58 5.40 -22.83
CA PRO A 237 -6.24 5.66 -23.38
C PRO A 237 -5.53 6.85 -22.75
N LEU A 238 -6.24 7.91 -22.32
CA LEU A 238 -5.60 9.05 -21.65
C LEU A 238 -5.21 8.70 -20.22
N LEU A 239 -6.09 8.05 -19.46
CA LEU A 239 -5.80 7.64 -18.10
C LEU A 239 -4.71 6.56 -18.04
N ALA A 240 -4.69 5.64 -19.01
CA ALA A 240 -3.64 4.63 -19.16
C ALA A 240 -2.26 5.30 -19.30
N GLU A 241 -2.15 6.32 -20.13
CA GLU A 241 -0.91 7.09 -20.26
C GLU A 241 -0.57 7.90 -18.99
N ILE A 242 -1.57 8.40 -18.26
CA ILE A 242 -1.34 9.10 -17.00
C ILE A 242 -0.80 8.16 -15.91
N ILE A 243 -1.31 6.93 -15.87
CA ILE A 243 -0.86 5.85 -14.99
C ILE A 243 0.51 5.34 -15.41
N SER A 244 0.80 5.31 -16.72
CA SER A 244 2.02 4.68 -17.22
C SER A 244 3.27 5.34 -16.64
N TYR A 245 4.20 4.47 -16.23
CA TYR A 245 5.55 4.86 -15.84
C TYR A 245 6.50 4.21 -16.85
N PRO A 246 7.63 4.84 -17.22
CA PRO A 246 8.63 4.22 -18.10
C PRO A 246 9.16 2.86 -17.62
N ASN A 247 8.84 2.43 -16.40
CA ASN A 247 9.24 1.15 -15.83
C ASN A 247 8.10 0.56 -14.99
N GLU A 248 7.12 -0.07 -15.61
CA GLU A 248 6.01 -0.76 -14.93
C GLU A 248 6.46 -1.87 -13.95
N ARG A 249 7.69 -2.38 -14.10
CA ARG A 249 8.30 -3.33 -13.16
C ARG A 249 9.04 -2.66 -11.99
N ALA A 250 9.09 -1.33 -11.92
CA ALA A 250 9.84 -0.60 -10.89
C ALA A 250 9.20 -0.62 -9.50
N GLU A 251 7.93 -0.99 -9.37
CA GLU A 251 7.17 -0.83 -8.12
C GLU A 251 7.10 -2.11 -7.27
N LEU A 252 7.54 -3.26 -7.80
CA LEU A 252 7.56 -4.51 -7.04
C LEU A 252 8.57 -4.48 -5.90
N PHE A 253 9.63 -3.68 -5.95
CA PHE A 253 10.72 -3.72 -4.98
C PHE A 253 11.08 -2.33 -4.49
N SER A 254 11.57 -2.23 -3.25
CA SER A 254 12.32 -1.03 -2.84
C SER A 254 13.45 -0.75 -3.84
N LEU A 255 13.85 0.52 -3.99
CA LEU A 255 14.95 0.90 -4.90
C LEU A 255 16.24 0.10 -4.64
N SER A 256 16.51 -0.21 -3.37
CA SER A 256 17.64 -1.04 -2.97
C SER A 256 17.44 -2.51 -3.38
N THR A 257 16.27 -3.08 -3.11
CA THR A 257 15.95 -4.47 -3.48
C THR A 257 15.97 -4.67 -4.98
N LYS A 258 15.52 -3.69 -5.78
CA LYS A 258 15.60 -3.73 -7.25
C LYS A 258 17.04 -3.90 -7.75
N LYS A 259 18.03 -3.26 -7.10
CA LYS A 259 19.44 -3.45 -7.44
C LYS A 259 19.92 -4.86 -7.11
N THR A 260 19.56 -5.41 -5.94
CA THR A 260 19.84 -6.83 -5.61
C THR A 260 19.21 -7.76 -6.65
N TYR A 261 17.94 -7.55 -6.96
CA TYR A 261 17.19 -8.35 -7.92
C TYR A 261 17.89 -8.41 -9.27
N ASN A 262 18.34 -7.25 -9.79
CA ASN A 262 19.06 -7.22 -11.07
C ASN A 262 20.36 -8.04 -11.05
N PHE A 263 21.14 -8.00 -9.95
CA PHE A 263 22.34 -8.83 -9.85
C PHE A 263 22.01 -10.31 -9.65
N TRP A 264 20.97 -10.63 -8.87
CA TRP A 264 20.49 -12.00 -8.72
C TRP A 264 20.04 -12.61 -10.05
N ARG A 265 19.31 -11.85 -10.87
CA ARG A 265 18.91 -12.25 -12.24
C ARG A 265 20.10 -12.46 -13.19
N GLN A 266 21.27 -11.93 -12.85
CA GLN A 266 22.53 -12.19 -13.56
C GLN A 266 23.28 -13.43 -13.02
N GLY A 267 22.69 -14.18 -12.09
CA GLY A 267 23.27 -15.40 -11.51
C GLY A 267 24.28 -15.14 -10.39
N ARG A 268 24.32 -13.94 -9.81
CA ARG A 268 25.26 -13.60 -8.72
C ARG A 268 24.82 -14.20 -7.37
N SER A 269 25.78 -14.67 -6.59
CA SER A 269 25.55 -15.17 -5.22
C SER A 269 25.21 -14.04 -4.25
N LEU A 270 24.67 -14.39 -3.09
CA LEU A 270 24.31 -13.41 -2.05
C LEU A 270 25.55 -12.64 -1.56
N GLU A 271 26.66 -13.34 -1.37
CA GLU A 271 27.95 -12.80 -0.94
C GLU A 271 28.55 -11.90 -2.01
N GLU A 272 28.52 -12.33 -3.28
CA GLU A 272 28.99 -11.50 -4.40
C GLU A 272 28.20 -10.19 -4.50
N ILE A 273 26.88 -10.25 -4.35
CA ILE A 273 26.02 -9.06 -4.36
C ILE A 273 26.36 -8.15 -3.18
N ALA A 274 26.58 -8.72 -1.99
CA ALA A 274 26.98 -7.96 -0.80
C ALA A 274 28.29 -7.20 -1.06
N THR A 275 29.28 -7.85 -1.66
CA THR A 275 30.56 -7.24 -2.04
C THR A 275 30.39 -6.16 -3.12
N ILE A 276 29.73 -6.47 -4.25
CA ILE A 276 29.52 -5.53 -5.37
C ILE A 276 28.77 -4.28 -4.90
N ARG A 277 27.80 -4.45 -4.02
CA ARG A 277 26.97 -3.36 -3.52
C ARG A 277 27.55 -2.65 -2.30
N ASN A 278 28.66 -3.15 -1.74
CA ASN A 278 29.23 -2.69 -0.47
C ASN A 278 28.18 -2.65 0.66
N LEU A 279 27.45 -3.76 0.83
CA LEU A 279 26.42 -3.94 1.86
C LEU A 279 26.73 -5.17 2.72
N LYS A 280 26.15 -5.22 3.92
CA LYS A 280 26.22 -6.43 4.75
C LYS A 280 25.39 -7.55 4.12
N VAL A 281 25.85 -8.80 4.26
CA VAL A 281 25.13 -10.02 3.86
C VAL A 281 23.69 -10.01 4.39
N ALA A 282 23.50 -9.72 5.68
CA ALA A 282 22.17 -9.60 6.29
C ALA A 282 21.24 -8.58 5.60
N THR A 283 21.78 -7.51 5.03
CA THR A 283 20.99 -6.53 4.25
C THR A 283 20.60 -7.09 2.89
N ILE A 284 21.45 -7.91 2.27
CA ILE A 284 21.11 -8.61 1.03
C ILE A 284 20.07 -9.71 1.30
N GLU A 285 20.18 -10.45 2.41
CA GLU A 285 19.17 -11.40 2.88
C GLU A 285 17.79 -10.73 3.03
N ASP A 286 17.73 -9.53 3.64
CA ASP A 286 16.49 -8.75 3.73
C ASP A 286 15.87 -8.44 2.37
N HIS A 287 16.71 -8.10 1.38
CA HIS A 287 16.26 -7.89 0.01
C HIS A 287 15.75 -9.20 -0.62
N PHE A 288 16.40 -10.33 -0.37
CA PHE A 288 15.95 -11.64 -0.88
C PHE A 288 14.62 -12.08 -0.28
N VAL A 289 14.36 -11.79 0.99
CA VAL A 289 13.04 -12.03 1.60
C VAL A 289 11.96 -11.17 0.91
N GLU A 290 12.27 -9.89 0.62
CA GLU A 290 11.36 -9.04 -0.16
C GLU A 290 11.12 -9.56 -1.59
N ILE A 291 12.16 -10.12 -2.23
CA ILE A 291 12.05 -10.78 -3.54
C ILE A 291 11.15 -12.02 -3.45
N ALA A 292 11.38 -12.89 -2.46
CA ALA A 292 10.63 -14.12 -2.26
C ALA A 292 9.12 -13.89 -2.06
N LEU A 293 8.74 -12.76 -1.46
CA LEU A 293 7.35 -12.35 -1.25
C LEU A 293 6.61 -11.97 -2.54
N ARG A 294 7.31 -11.59 -3.61
CA ARG A 294 6.68 -10.92 -4.77
C ARG A 294 7.04 -11.50 -6.12
N GLU A 295 8.22 -12.08 -6.25
CA GLU A 295 8.64 -12.76 -7.47
C GLU A 295 8.02 -14.16 -7.49
N LYS A 296 7.08 -14.40 -8.41
CA LYS A 296 6.37 -15.68 -8.53
C LYS A 296 7.35 -16.84 -8.77
N ASP A 297 8.36 -16.60 -9.61
CA ASP A 297 9.34 -17.60 -10.04
C ASP A 297 10.50 -17.81 -9.03
N PHE A 298 10.44 -17.18 -7.84
CA PHE A 298 11.48 -17.33 -6.83
C PHE A 298 11.47 -18.73 -6.20
N SER A 299 12.55 -19.50 -6.34
CA SER A 299 12.69 -20.79 -5.68
C SER A 299 13.55 -20.69 -4.43
N ILE A 300 12.98 -21.06 -3.27
CA ILE A 300 13.74 -21.14 -2.00
C ILE A 300 14.70 -22.32 -1.98
N GLU A 301 14.52 -23.32 -2.85
CA GLU A 301 15.44 -24.45 -3.00
C GLU A 301 16.83 -24.02 -3.51
N MET A 302 16.95 -22.79 -4.04
CA MET A 302 18.24 -22.18 -4.38
C MET A 302 19.07 -21.80 -3.15
N PHE A 303 18.45 -21.72 -1.97
CA PHE A 303 19.08 -21.24 -0.73
C PHE A 303 19.10 -22.27 0.39
N MET A 304 18.30 -23.34 0.28
CA MET A 304 18.21 -24.38 1.30
C MET A 304 17.70 -25.71 0.74
N GLU A 305 18.19 -26.81 1.33
CA GLU A 305 17.77 -28.18 0.99
C GLU A 305 16.29 -28.43 1.30
N LYS A 306 15.66 -29.31 0.52
CA LYS A 306 14.23 -29.61 0.63
C LYS A 306 13.87 -30.17 2.01
N GLU A 307 14.73 -30.99 2.60
CA GLU A 307 14.57 -31.56 3.94
C GLU A 307 14.50 -30.47 5.01
N LYS A 308 15.31 -29.39 4.86
CA LYS A 308 15.25 -28.23 5.76
C LYS A 308 13.95 -27.45 5.56
N ILE A 309 13.49 -27.28 4.33
CA ILE A 309 12.21 -26.60 4.03
C ILE A 309 11.07 -27.34 4.71
N ASP A 310 10.96 -28.65 4.50
CA ASP A 310 9.91 -29.49 5.08
C ASP A 310 9.95 -29.47 6.61
N LYS A 311 11.15 -29.45 7.21
CA LYS A 311 11.31 -29.31 8.66
C LYS A 311 10.77 -27.98 9.18
N VAL A 312 11.09 -26.87 8.52
CA VAL A 312 10.57 -25.54 8.90
C VAL A 312 9.05 -25.51 8.78
N ILE A 313 8.48 -26.02 7.68
CA ILE A 313 7.03 -26.08 7.46
C ILE A 313 6.35 -26.86 8.60
N LYS A 314 6.85 -28.06 8.94
CA LYS A 314 6.31 -28.87 10.05
C LYS A 314 6.35 -28.15 11.39
N VAL A 315 7.43 -27.41 11.68
CA VAL A 315 7.54 -26.63 12.92
C VAL A 315 6.54 -25.48 12.94
N ILE A 316 6.35 -24.79 11.81
CA ILE A 316 5.35 -23.72 11.67
C ILE A 316 3.94 -24.26 11.91
N GLU A 317 3.61 -25.41 11.32
CA GLU A 317 2.31 -26.08 11.49
C GLU A 317 2.10 -26.62 12.91
N ALA A 318 3.14 -27.15 13.55
CA ALA A 318 3.04 -27.68 14.90
C ALA A 318 2.86 -26.57 15.95
N LEU A 319 3.59 -25.46 15.81
CA LEU A 319 3.59 -24.38 16.81
C LEU A 319 2.49 -23.34 16.54
N GLN A 320 1.90 -23.32 15.34
CA GLN A 320 0.86 -22.36 14.95
C GLN A 320 1.24 -20.90 15.25
N THR A 321 2.52 -20.59 15.15
CA THR A 321 3.09 -19.25 15.41
C THR A 321 3.86 -18.76 14.20
N ARG A 322 4.03 -17.45 14.16
CA ARG A 322 4.80 -16.72 13.17
C ARG A 322 5.92 -15.91 13.82
N LYS A 323 6.19 -16.11 15.12
CA LYS A 323 7.32 -15.48 15.82
C LYS A 323 8.63 -16.13 15.39
N LEU A 324 9.42 -15.37 14.63
CA LEU A 324 10.69 -15.82 14.06
C LEU A 324 11.64 -16.42 15.11
N ARG A 325 11.74 -15.80 16.31
CA ARG A 325 12.58 -16.31 17.40
C ARG A 325 12.13 -17.70 17.90
N VAL A 326 10.82 -17.90 18.04
CA VAL A 326 10.24 -19.18 18.50
C VAL A 326 10.48 -20.26 17.45
N LEU A 327 10.22 -19.94 16.18
CA LEU A 327 10.46 -20.85 15.06
C LEU A 327 11.94 -21.23 14.95
N LYS A 328 12.85 -20.25 15.01
CA LYS A 328 14.31 -20.50 14.97
C LYS A 328 14.76 -21.42 16.10
N GLN A 329 14.26 -21.22 17.31
CA GLN A 329 14.60 -22.08 18.46
C GLN A 329 14.14 -23.53 18.24
N ALA A 330 12.96 -23.72 17.64
CA ALA A 330 12.40 -25.06 17.41
C ALA A 330 13.05 -25.81 16.23
N VAL A 331 13.48 -25.11 15.17
CA VAL A 331 14.12 -25.77 14.01
C VAL A 331 15.59 -26.16 14.26
N GLY A 332 16.23 -25.60 15.29
CA GLY A 332 17.62 -25.91 15.68
C GLY A 332 18.67 -25.03 14.99
N GLU A 333 19.95 -25.31 15.25
CA GLU A 333 21.06 -24.44 14.81
C GLU A 333 21.43 -24.57 13.33
N ASP A 334 21.17 -25.73 12.71
CA ASP A 334 21.53 -26.01 11.31
C ASP A 334 20.69 -25.24 10.28
N ILE A 335 19.66 -24.51 10.74
CA ILE A 335 18.79 -23.67 9.93
C ILE A 335 18.90 -22.24 10.46
N SER A 336 19.36 -21.34 9.59
CA SER A 336 19.57 -19.93 9.85
C SER A 336 18.25 -19.14 9.94
N TYR A 337 18.33 -17.94 10.51
CA TYR A 337 17.20 -17.01 10.51
C TYR A 337 16.73 -16.65 9.10
N PHE A 338 17.65 -16.53 8.14
CA PHE A 338 17.34 -16.23 6.75
C PHE A 338 16.49 -17.34 6.10
N GLU A 339 16.88 -18.60 6.27
CA GLU A 339 16.15 -19.76 5.74
C GLU A 339 14.71 -19.82 6.31
N VAL A 340 14.53 -19.62 7.63
CA VAL A 340 13.18 -19.59 8.22
C VAL A 340 12.33 -18.47 7.61
N ARG A 341 12.92 -17.29 7.37
CA ARG A 341 12.20 -16.15 6.78
C ARG A 341 11.81 -16.39 5.32
N LEU A 342 12.65 -17.08 4.55
CA LEU A 342 12.35 -17.46 3.17
C LEU A 342 11.16 -18.43 3.10
N VAL A 343 11.12 -19.44 3.99
CA VAL A 343 9.98 -20.38 4.06
C VAL A 343 8.70 -19.64 4.41
N LEU A 344 8.72 -18.78 5.45
CA LEU A 344 7.57 -17.94 5.81
C LEU A 344 7.07 -17.09 4.63
N ALA A 345 7.99 -16.40 3.94
CA ALA A 345 7.65 -15.57 2.79
C ALA A 345 6.95 -16.34 1.66
N ARG A 346 7.39 -17.57 1.35
CA ARG A 346 6.78 -18.37 0.27
C ARG A 346 5.49 -19.05 0.68
N MET A 347 5.34 -19.48 1.93
CA MET A 347 4.04 -19.98 2.42
C MET A 347 2.94 -18.92 2.33
N GLU A 348 3.32 -17.64 2.40
CA GLU A 348 2.38 -16.51 2.44
C GLU A 348 2.13 -15.89 1.07
N GLY A 349 3.15 -15.79 0.21
CA GLY A 349 3.03 -15.22 -1.13
C GLY A 349 2.07 -15.97 -2.08
N VAL A 350 1.72 -17.22 -1.77
CA VAL A 350 0.75 -18.02 -2.53
C VAL A 350 -0.71 -17.65 -2.19
N ASN A 351 -0.95 -16.95 -1.08
CA ASN A 351 -2.31 -16.73 -0.54
C ASN A 351 -2.93 -15.35 -0.86
N GLU A 352 -2.24 -14.45 -1.58
CA GLU A 352 -2.74 -13.10 -1.93
C GLU A 352 -2.90 -12.85 -3.45
N THR A 353 -2.71 -13.87 -4.31
CA THR A 353 -3.12 -13.84 -5.73
C THR A 353 -4.52 -14.39 -5.89
#